data_AF-A0AAV5YQK4-F1
#
_entry.id   AF-A0AAV5YQK4-F1
#
_cell.length_a   1.000
_cell.length_b   1.000
_cell.length_c   1.000
_cell.angle_alpha   90.00
_cell.angle_beta   90.00
_cell.angle_gamma   90.00
#
_symmetry.space_group_name_H-M   'P 1'
#
loop_
_entity.id
_entity.type
_entity.pdbx_description
1 polymer ?
#
loop_
_entity_poly.entity_id
_entity_poly.type
_entity_poly.pdbx_seq_one_letter_code
_entity_poly.pdbx_strand_id
1 'polypeptide(L)'
;MSQVVIVAFGCEIRDFHYNTKAVKLLNDRAKVKKPDVWLFQDKAKGLDFEIRVVYAKAEFAAALDLDEAIVIYNGHSRFGQGPAFGPAHLSHCPDVQAFPVNPWEDHYRMGYDAIEIPCIEDIFEHCTNPTEIAKGKPKADLFVAAHVRRLLDRALRKGTGCQTAGARRSLLQCFPKVASQTNGRGVQSLKTRDFWFTTDKDTEFHTIVNVGSKDLATATLKCKLLFMNSCSSKVHFYRALKRRKREAKSRCAFYMTHEVCPGDTTTIFLRLLMDGHDPLTRKGKRKFVKEMNGDPGAGNVEFLV
;
A
#
# COMPACT_ATOMS: atom_id res chain seq x y z
N MET A 1 -10.72 -1.32 -29.64
CA MET A 1 -9.43 -1.05 -28.98
C MET A 1 -9.28 -2.06 -27.86
N SER A 2 -8.11 -2.68 -27.72
CA SER A 2 -7.83 -3.63 -26.64
C SER A 2 -7.90 -2.91 -25.29
N GLN A 3 -8.56 -3.50 -24.31
CA GLN A 3 -8.60 -2.99 -22.94
C GLN A 3 -7.24 -3.25 -22.28
N VAL A 4 -6.62 -2.21 -21.73
CA VAL A 4 -5.33 -2.34 -21.04
C VAL A 4 -5.57 -2.75 -19.58
N VAL A 5 -4.84 -3.78 -19.14
CA VAL A 5 -4.78 -4.23 -17.74
C VAL A 5 -3.32 -4.13 -17.28
N ILE A 6 -3.07 -3.44 -16.17
CA ILE A 6 -1.73 -3.25 -15.61
C ILE A 6 -1.69 -3.89 -14.23
N VAL A 7 -0.76 -4.82 -14.02
CA VAL A 7 -0.51 -5.47 -12.74
C VAL A 7 0.85 -5.01 -12.22
N ALA A 8 0.84 -4.15 -11.21
CA ALA A 8 2.02 -3.66 -10.54
C ALA A 8 2.34 -4.56 -9.34
N PHE A 9 3.46 -5.28 -9.39
CA PHE A 9 3.93 -6.06 -8.25
C PHE A 9 4.88 -5.22 -7.39
N GLY A 10 4.53 -5.09 -6.11
CA GLY A 10 5.33 -4.40 -5.11
C GLY A 10 6.57 -5.18 -4.68
N CYS A 11 7.42 -4.52 -3.88
CA CYS A 11 8.59 -5.14 -3.24
C CYS A 11 8.18 -6.41 -2.48
N GLU A 12 9.13 -7.35 -2.35
CA GLU A 12 8.97 -8.69 -1.77
C GLU A 12 8.05 -9.62 -2.58
N ILE A 13 6.87 -9.16 -2.99
CA ILE A 13 5.82 -10.00 -3.58
C ILE A 13 6.18 -10.53 -4.97
N ARG A 14 7.16 -9.90 -5.64
CA ARG A 14 7.78 -10.40 -6.87
C ARG A 14 8.35 -11.81 -6.70
N ASP A 15 8.77 -12.17 -5.49
CA ASP A 15 9.40 -13.43 -5.15
C ASP A 15 8.42 -14.46 -4.59
N PHE A 16 7.20 -14.03 -4.29
CA PHE A 16 6.17 -14.90 -3.73
C PHE A 16 5.39 -15.59 -4.84
N HIS A 17 4.77 -16.70 -4.45
CA HIS A 17 3.98 -17.54 -5.34
C HIS A 17 2.83 -16.79 -6.03
N TYR A 18 2.38 -15.64 -5.53
CA TYR A 18 1.35 -14.81 -6.18
C TYR A 18 1.79 -14.28 -7.54
N ASN A 19 3.02 -13.78 -7.66
CA ASN A 19 3.56 -13.34 -8.96
C ASN A 19 3.67 -14.54 -9.91
N THR A 20 4.27 -15.63 -9.44
CA THR A 20 4.44 -16.85 -10.23
C THR A 20 3.12 -17.42 -10.72
N LYS A 21 2.07 -17.46 -9.89
CA LYS A 21 0.73 -17.94 -10.28
C LYS A 21 0.05 -17.03 -11.30
N ALA A 22 0.14 -15.71 -11.11
CA ALA A 22 -0.41 -14.75 -12.08
C ALA A 22 0.30 -14.87 -13.44
N VAL A 23 1.63 -14.90 -13.45
CA VAL A 23 2.44 -15.07 -14.67
C VAL A 23 2.15 -16.43 -15.32
N LYS A 24 2.00 -17.50 -14.54
CA LYS A 24 1.61 -18.81 -15.07
C LYS A 24 0.24 -18.74 -15.76
N LEU A 25 -0.76 -18.15 -15.10
CA LEU A 25 -2.10 -17.97 -15.71
C LEU A 25 -2.01 -17.21 -17.04
N LEU A 26 -1.19 -16.16 -17.12
CA LEU A 26 -0.99 -15.38 -18.33
C LEU A 26 -0.32 -16.21 -19.43
N ASN A 27 0.72 -16.99 -19.10
CA ASN A 27 1.37 -17.88 -20.05
C ASN A 27 0.45 -19.02 -20.53
N ASP A 28 -0.43 -19.52 -19.67
CA ASP A 28 -1.36 -20.60 -20.00
C ASP A 28 -2.50 -20.12 -20.91
N ARG A 29 -2.94 -18.86 -20.78
CA ARG A 29 -4.17 -18.36 -21.41
C ARG A 29 -3.99 -17.24 -22.43
N ALA A 30 -2.83 -16.60 -22.50
CA ALA A 30 -2.57 -15.45 -23.35
C ALA A 30 -1.26 -15.61 -24.14
N LYS A 31 -1.14 -14.88 -25.25
CA LYS A 31 0.07 -14.89 -26.08
C LYS A 31 1.06 -13.86 -25.54
N VAL A 32 2.30 -14.27 -25.26
CA VAL A 32 3.39 -13.34 -24.96
C VAL A 32 3.65 -12.46 -26.20
N LYS A 33 3.53 -11.14 -26.03
CA LYS A 33 3.85 -10.14 -27.07
C LYS A 33 5.31 -9.74 -27.01
N LYS A 34 5.80 -9.50 -25.80
CA LYS A 34 7.18 -9.15 -25.44
C LYS A 34 7.36 -9.38 -23.92
N PRO A 35 8.57 -9.24 -23.37
CA PRO A 35 8.76 -9.36 -21.92
C PRO A 35 7.73 -8.52 -21.14
N ASP A 36 7.13 -9.15 -20.13
CA ASP A 36 6.11 -8.59 -19.25
C ASP A 36 4.83 -8.06 -19.93
N VAL A 37 4.57 -8.43 -21.18
CA VAL A 37 3.34 -8.04 -21.91
C VAL A 37 2.71 -9.24 -22.61
N TRP A 38 1.42 -9.47 -22.30
CA TRP A 38 0.59 -10.52 -22.87
C TRP A 38 -0.60 -9.95 -23.63
N LEU A 39 -1.04 -10.66 -24.67
CA LEU A 39 -2.26 -10.39 -25.41
C LEU A 39 -3.24 -11.54 -25.20
N PHE A 40 -4.40 -11.23 -24.64
CA PHE A 40 -5.50 -12.18 -24.50
C PHE A 40 -6.62 -11.79 -25.46
N GLN A 41 -7.05 -12.73 -26.32
CA GLN A 41 -8.12 -12.51 -27.28
C GLN A 41 -9.10 -13.68 -27.25
N ASP A 42 -10.37 -13.39 -27.01
CA ASP A 42 -11.49 -14.34 -27.13
C ASP A 42 -12.58 -13.69 -27.98
N LYS A 43 -12.58 -13.99 -29.27
CA LYS A 43 -13.52 -13.42 -30.25
C LYS A 43 -14.97 -13.83 -29.96
N ALA A 44 -15.20 -15.04 -29.43
CA ALA A 44 -16.54 -15.52 -29.13
C ALA A 44 -17.18 -14.71 -27.99
N LYS A 45 -16.37 -14.23 -27.05
CA LYS A 45 -16.79 -13.37 -25.94
C LYS A 45 -16.56 -11.88 -26.19
N GLY A 46 -15.99 -11.49 -27.34
CA GLY A 46 -15.63 -10.11 -27.64
C GLY A 46 -14.56 -9.52 -26.72
N LEU A 47 -13.66 -10.35 -26.18
CA LEU A 47 -12.61 -9.93 -25.26
C LEU A 47 -11.29 -9.70 -25.99
N ASP A 48 -10.65 -8.58 -25.69
CA ASP A 48 -9.33 -8.21 -26.22
C ASP A 48 -8.59 -7.41 -25.14
N PHE A 49 -7.61 -8.04 -24.48
CA PHE A 49 -6.82 -7.43 -23.41
C PHE A 49 -5.34 -7.35 -23.80
N GLU A 50 -4.73 -6.19 -23.52
CA GLU A 50 -3.27 -6.08 -23.38
C GLU A 50 -2.94 -6.03 -21.88
N ILE A 51 -2.32 -7.10 -21.38
CA ILE A 51 -1.99 -7.25 -19.97
C ILE A 51 -0.50 -6.97 -19.79
N ARG A 52 -0.17 -5.99 -18.96
CA ARG A 52 1.19 -5.55 -18.67
C ARG A 52 1.51 -5.82 -17.22
N VAL A 53 2.63 -6.48 -16.95
CA VAL A 53 3.18 -6.58 -15.61
C VAL A 53 4.26 -5.51 -15.46
N VAL A 54 4.21 -4.76 -14.36
CA VAL A 54 5.15 -3.67 -14.08
C VAL A 54 5.68 -3.77 -12.66
N TYR A 55 6.85 -3.18 -12.42
CA TYR A 55 7.57 -3.37 -11.16
C TYR A 55 8.16 -2.08 -10.59
N ALA A 56 8.02 -0.95 -11.29
CA ALA A 56 8.51 0.33 -10.82
C ALA A 56 7.38 1.24 -10.35
N LYS A 57 7.70 2.03 -9.32
CA LYS A 57 6.83 3.08 -8.78
C LYS A 57 6.31 4.05 -9.85
N ALA A 58 7.19 4.46 -10.78
CA ALA A 58 6.84 5.38 -11.85
C ALA A 58 5.84 4.77 -12.85
N GLU A 59 5.95 3.47 -13.14
CA GLU A 59 5.03 2.76 -14.01
C GLU A 59 3.65 2.64 -13.36
N PHE A 60 3.61 2.34 -12.06
CA PHE A 60 2.36 2.35 -11.29
C PHE A 60 1.72 3.75 -11.29
N ALA A 61 2.49 4.80 -11.04
CA ALA A 61 2.02 6.18 -11.09
C ALA A 61 1.41 6.53 -12.46
N ALA A 62 2.10 6.17 -13.55
CA ALA A 62 1.61 6.38 -14.90
C ALA A 62 0.35 5.57 -15.21
N ALA A 63 0.24 4.35 -14.67
CA ALA A 63 -0.93 3.48 -14.85
C ALA A 63 -2.20 4.10 -14.27
N LEU A 64 -2.11 4.79 -13.13
CA LEU A 64 -3.25 5.48 -12.51
C LEU A 64 -3.84 6.58 -13.41
N ASP A 65 -3.03 7.14 -14.31
CA ASP A 65 -3.40 8.19 -15.25
C ASP A 65 -3.58 7.71 -16.69
N LEU A 66 -3.54 6.39 -16.91
CA LEU A 66 -3.87 5.80 -18.19
C LEU A 66 -5.39 5.68 -18.33
N ASP A 67 -5.93 6.33 -19.35
CA ASP A 67 -7.36 6.36 -19.61
C ASP A 67 -7.94 4.96 -19.80
N GLU A 68 -9.09 4.73 -19.19
CA GLU A 68 -9.83 3.47 -19.19
C GLU A 68 -9.06 2.22 -18.69
N ALA A 69 -7.82 2.34 -18.18
CA ALA A 69 -7.04 1.19 -17.74
C ALA A 69 -7.61 0.53 -16.47
N ILE A 70 -7.46 -0.80 -16.38
CA ILE A 70 -7.64 -1.54 -15.13
C ILE A 70 -6.27 -1.70 -14.49
N VAL A 71 -6.07 -1.09 -13.32
CA VAL A 71 -4.81 -1.11 -12.58
C VAL A 71 -4.97 -2.01 -11.36
N ILE A 72 -4.02 -2.91 -11.14
CA ILE A 72 -3.96 -3.78 -9.98
C ILE A 72 -2.61 -3.53 -9.33
N TYR A 73 -2.60 -3.12 -8.07
CA TYR A 73 -1.39 -3.19 -7.24
C TYR A 73 -1.46 -4.47 -6.41
N ASN A 74 -0.46 -5.33 -6.52
CA ASN A 74 -0.30 -6.49 -5.66
C ASN A 74 1.02 -6.39 -4.91
N GLY A 75 0.94 -6.10 -3.62
CA GLY A 75 2.08 -6.31 -2.75
C GLY A 75 2.01 -5.58 -1.42
N HIS A 76 3.16 -5.40 -0.77
CA HIS A 76 3.22 -4.70 0.52
C HIS A 76 2.95 -3.21 0.33
N SER A 77 1.88 -2.74 0.97
CA SER A 77 1.68 -1.31 1.18
C SER A 77 2.03 -1.01 2.63
N ARG A 78 2.95 -0.08 2.85
CA ARG A 78 3.32 0.32 4.21
C ARG A 78 2.23 1.20 4.81
N PHE A 79 2.01 1.06 6.10
CA PHE A 79 0.86 1.61 6.81
C PHE A 79 0.80 3.14 6.59
N GLY A 80 -0.16 3.59 5.78
CA GLY A 80 -0.34 4.99 5.37
C GLY A 80 0.72 5.56 4.42
N GLN A 81 1.88 4.90 4.27
CA GLN A 81 2.99 5.27 3.39
C GLN A 81 2.74 4.93 1.92
N GLY A 82 1.99 3.87 1.64
CA GLY A 82 1.57 3.48 0.29
C GLY A 82 2.36 2.31 -0.30
N PRO A 83 2.14 2.00 -1.58
CA PRO A 83 2.85 0.98 -2.33
C PRO A 83 4.38 1.14 -2.26
N ALA A 84 5.09 0.04 -2.03
CA ALA A 84 6.55 -0.02 -2.04
C ALA A 84 7.03 -0.82 -3.26
N PHE A 85 8.14 -0.39 -3.87
CA PHE A 85 8.69 -1.01 -5.08
C PHE A 85 10.17 -1.29 -4.90
N GLY A 86 10.63 -2.40 -5.46
CA GLY A 86 12.02 -2.83 -5.38
C GLY A 86 12.34 -3.95 -6.36
N PRO A 87 13.63 -4.27 -6.54
CA PRO A 87 14.00 -5.47 -7.26
C PRO A 87 13.51 -6.74 -6.52
N ALA A 88 13.52 -7.84 -7.28
CA ALA A 88 13.30 -9.17 -6.73
C ALA A 88 14.37 -9.54 -5.69
N HIS A 89 14.04 -10.54 -4.89
CA HIS A 89 14.80 -11.12 -3.79
C HIS A 89 15.13 -10.15 -2.65
N LEU A 90 14.22 -9.23 -2.38
CA LEU A 90 14.31 -8.30 -1.25
C LEU A 90 13.14 -8.51 -0.30
N SER A 91 13.30 -9.42 0.67
CA SER A 91 12.31 -9.67 1.75
C SER A 91 12.54 -8.79 2.99
N HIS A 92 13.75 -8.24 3.14
CA HIS A 92 14.12 -7.41 4.28
C HIS A 92 14.88 -6.17 3.82
N CYS A 93 15.17 -5.31 4.79
CA CYS A 93 16.10 -4.20 4.64
C CYS A 93 17.41 -4.60 3.90
N PRO A 94 17.68 -4.04 2.72
CA PRO A 94 18.88 -4.39 1.97
C PRO A 94 20.13 -3.70 2.54
N ASP A 95 21.27 -4.35 2.28
CA ASP A 95 22.59 -3.80 2.55
C ASP A 95 22.79 -2.42 1.91
N VAL A 96 23.47 -1.54 2.64
CA VAL A 96 23.69 -0.13 2.24
C VAL A 96 24.67 0.01 1.07
N GLN A 97 25.63 -0.90 0.93
CA GLN A 97 26.63 -0.86 -0.14
C GLN A 97 26.01 -1.26 -1.47
N ALA A 98 25.20 -2.33 -1.47
CA ALA A 98 24.46 -2.77 -2.65
C ALA A 98 23.29 -1.83 -3.00
N PHE A 99 22.66 -1.22 -2.01
CA PHE A 99 21.49 -0.36 -2.17
C PHE A 99 21.67 0.96 -1.43
N PRO A 100 22.26 2.00 -2.04
CA PRO A 100 22.42 3.31 -1.41
C PRO A 100 21.08 3.95 -1.01
N VAL A 101 20.02 3.70 -1.80
CA VAL A 101 18.63 4.06 -1.50
C VAL A 101 17.89 2.82 -1.01
N ASN A 102 17.19 2.92 0.12
CA ASN A 102 16.36 1.81 0.62
C ASN A 102 15.05 1.71 -0.20
N PRO A 103 14.83 0.67 -1.02
CA PRO A 103 13.60 0.51 -1.80
C PRO A 103 12.36 0.37 -0.91
N TRP A 104 12.52 -0.16 0.31
CA TRP A 104 11.45 -0.22 1.31
C TRP A 104 11.02 1.15 1.84
N GLU A 105 11.84 2.18 1.66
CA GLU A 105 11.51 3.55 2.06
C GLU A 105 10.95 4.38 0.88
N ASP A 106 11.16 3.92 -0.35
CA ASP A 106 10.73 4.60 -1.58
C ASP A 106 9.30 4.23 -2.00
N HIS A 107 8.34 4.79 -1.29
CA HIS A 107 6.92 4.54 -1.49
C HIS A 107 6.29 5.45 -2.55
N TYR A 108 5.21 4.97 -3.18
CA TYR A 108 4.20 5.83 -3.78
C TYR A 108 3.29 6.40 -2.68
N ARG A 109 3.52 7.66 -2.28
CA ARG A 109 2.86 8.32 -1.15
C ARG A 109 1.40 8.64 -1.46
N MET A 110 0.48 7.85 -0.91
CA MET A 110 -0.96 7.90 -1.26
C MET A 110 -1.96 7.74 -0.10
N GLY A 111 -1.65 8.26 1.09
CA GLY A 111 -2.47 8.06 2.29
C GLY A 111 -2.84 9.35 3.02
N TYR A 112 -2.84 9.25 4.35
CA TYR A 112 -3.03 10.39 5.24
C TYR A 112 -1.74 11.22 5.32
N ASP A 113 -1.86 12.50 5.66
CA ASP A 113 -0.70 13.36 5.91
C ASP A 113 0.06 12.90 7.15
N ALA A 114 -0.65 12.37 8.15
CA ALA A 114 -0.04 11.72 9.29
C ALA A 114 -0.72 10.39 9.62
N ILE A 115 0.10 9.41 9.99
CA ILE A 115 -0.37 8.10 10.40
C ILE A 115 0.44 7.55 11.57
N GLU A 116 -0.22 6.72 12.35
CA GLU A 116 0.39 5.93 13.41
C GLU A 116 1.00 4.66 12.82
N ILE A 117 2.27 4.37 13.15
CA ILE A 117 2.99 3.17 12.72
C ILE A 117 3.70 2.50 13.92
N PRO A 118 3.87 1.16 13.90
CA PRO A 118 4.78 0.46 14.80
C PRO A 118 6.24 0.83 14.50
N CYS A 119 7.06 0.90 15.55
CA CYS A 119 8.48 1.26 15.46
C CYS A 119 9.35 0.06 15.10
N ILE A 120 9.24 -1.07 15.81
CA ILE A 120 10.12 -2.22 15.62
C ILE A 120 9.85 -2.85 14.26
N GLU A 121 8.60 -3.20 13.96
CA GLU A 121 8.23 -3.78 12.66
C GLU A 121 8.56 -2.85 11.48
N ASP A 122 8.18 -1.56 11.53
CA ASP A 122 8.34 -0.68 10.36
C ASP A 122 9.78 -0.16 10.18
N ILE A 123 10.44 0.23 11.28
CA ILE A 123 11.75 0.92 11.25
C ILE A 123 12.90 -0.05 11.33
N PHE A 124 12.79 -1.19 12.02
CA PHE A 124 13.91 -2.13 12.16
C PHE A 124 13.92 -3.22 11.10
N GLU A 125 12.80 -3.92 10.88
CA GLU A 125 12.79 -5.02 9.89
C GLU A 125 12.98 -4.51 8.45
N HIS A 126 12.46 -3.32 8.16
CA HIS A 126 12.44 -2.74 6.82
C HIS A 126 13.35 -1.50 6.68
N CYS A 127 14.03 -1.11 7.76
CA CYS A 127 14.94 0.04 7.79
C CYS A 127 14.35 1.35 7.27
N THR A 128 13.04 1.56 7.42
CA THR A 128 12.42 2.83 7.04
C THR A 128 12.76 3.91 8.08
N ASN A 129 12.90 5.18 7.67
CA ASN A 129 13.10 6.27 8.61
C ASN A 129 12.11 7.43 8.37
N PRO A 130 10.79 7.15 8.42
CA PRO A 130 9.77 8.15 8.14
C PRO A 130 9.85 9.33 9.11
N THR A 131 9.75 10.56 8.60
CA THR A 131 9.85 11.78 9.40
C THR A 131 8.72 11.85 10.43
N GLU A 132 9.01 12.13 11.69
CA GLU A 132 7.96 12.30 12.70
C GLU A 132 7.17 13.59 12.47
N ILE A 133 5.91 13.59 12.88
CA ILE A 133 5.15 14.83 12.93
C ILE A 133 5.76 15.79 13.96
N ALA A 134 5.99 17.04 13.57
CA ALA A 134 6.61 18.05 14.41
C ALA A 134 5.85 18.27 15.73
N LYS A 135 6.59 18.67 16.78
CA LYS A 135 6.00 19.06 18.06
C LYS A 135 5.20 20.36 17.89
N GLY A 136 3.95 20.37 18.33
CA GLY A 136 3.10 21.56 18.29
C GLY A 136 1.66 21.27 17.90
N LYS A 137 0.86 22.33 17.81
CA LYS A 137 -0.55 22.24 17.41
C LYS A 137 -0.63 21.70 15.97
N PRO A 138 -1.34 20.59 15.72
CA PRO A 138 -1.53 20.09 14.37
C PRO A 138 -2.17 21.16 13.50
N LYS A 139 -1.73 21.27 12.25
CA LYS A 139 -2.36 22.18 11.31
C LYS A 139 -3.84 21.81 11.12
N ALA A 140 -4.68 22.82 10.93
CA ALA A 140 -6.13 22.61 10.80
C ALA A 140 -6.50 21.88 9.50
N ASP A 141 -5.69 22.06 8.46
CA ASP A 141 -5.83 21.48 7.11
C ASP A 141 -5.24 20.06 6.97
N LEU A 142 -4.56 19.56 8.02
CA LEU A 142 -3.91 18.25 7.99
C LEU A 142 -4.95 17.13 7.77
N PHE A 143 -4.77 16.36 6.71
CA PHE A 143 -5.64 15.23 6.40
C PHE A 143 -5.24 13.99 7.19
N VAL A 144 -5.97 13.71 8.27
CA VAL A 144 -5.66 12.61 9.20
C VAL A 144 -6.88 11.78 9.59
N ALA A 145 -6.64 10.52 9.95
CA ALA A 145 -7.66 9.68 10.57
C ALA A 145 -8.09 10.24 11.94
N ALA A 146 -9.35 10.05 12.31
CA ALA A 146 -9.91 10.63 13.54
C ALA A 146 -9.21 10.17 14.82
N HIS A 147 -8.75 8.91 14.88
CA HIS A 147 -7.99 8.42 16.03
C HIS A 147 -6.60 9.09 16.13
N VAL A 148 -5.88 9.21 15.02
CA VAL A 148 -4.60 9.95 14.94
C VAL A 148 -4.79 11.40 15.35
N ARG A 149 -5.84 12.07 14.84
CA ARG A 149 -6.16 13.45 15.24
C ARG A 149 -6.36 13.58 16.75
N ARG A 150 -7.14 12.67 17.35
CA ARG A 150 -7.36 12.65 18.80
C ARG A 150 -6.09 12.36 19.60
N LEU A 151 -5.13 11.59 19.07
CA LEU A 151 -3.83 11.41 19.71
C LEU A 151 -3.04 12.71 19.66
N LEU A 152 -2.92 13.31 18.47
CA LEU A 152 -2.21 14.57 18.27
C LEU A 152 -2.74 15.70 19.17
N ASP A 153 -4.05 15.87 19.25
CA ASP A 153 -4.69 16.89 20.09
C ASP A 153 -4.46 16.63 21.61
N ARG A 154 -4.30 15.35 22.00
CA ARG A 154 -4.06 14.96 23.40
C ARG A 154 -2.61 15.17 23.84
N ALA A 155 -1.60 14.98 22.98
CA ALA A 155 -0.20 15.18 23.41
C ALA A 155 0.05 16.56 23.98
N LEU A 156 -0.58 17.58 23.42
CA LEU A 156 -0.37 18.97 23.84
C LEU A 156 -0.83 19.24 25.27
N ARG A 157 -1.63 18.33 25.85
CA ARG A 157 -2.30 18.52 27.13
C ARG A 157 -1.82 17.57 28.22
N LYS A 158 -0.95 16.60 27.90
CA LYS A 158 -0.52 15.55 28.84
C LYS A 158 0.94 15.74 29.26
N GLY A 159 1.24 15.33 30.49
CA GLY A 159 2.61 15.32 31.00
C GLY A 159 3.53 14.38 30.22
N THR A 160 4.84 14.58 30.36
CA THR A 160 5.89 13.84 29.62
C THR A 160 6.41 12.60 30.35
N GLY A 161 5.87 12.28 31.53
CA GLY A 161 6.30 11.11 32.31
C GLY A 161 6.07 9.80 31.55
N CYS A 162 7.00 8.85 31.69
CA CYS A 162 7.01 7.62 30.90
C CYS A 162 5.75 6.75 31.08
N GLN A 163 5.07 6.85 32.22
CA GLN A 163 3.83 6.12 32.50
C GLN A 163 2.55 6.88 32.13
N THR A 164 2.66 8.07 31.54
CA THR A 164 1.50 8.91 31.22
C THR A 164 0.76 8.35 30.01
N ALA A 165 -0.40 7.72 30.23
CA ALA A 165 -1.20 7.11 29.17
C ALA A 165 -1.60 8.13 28.08
N GLY A 166 -1.26 7.82 26.82
CA GLY A 166 -1.59 8.64 25.65
C GLY A 166 -0.80 9.94 25.51
N ALA A 167 0.31 10.09 26.25
CA ALA A 167 1.27 11.18 26.04
C ALA A 167 2.29 10.82 24.96
N ARG A 168 2.75 11.83 24.23
CA ARG A 168 3.94 11.76 23.38
C ARG A 168 5.17 11.76 24.28
N ARG A 169 6.00 10.73 24.19
CA ARG A 169 7.12 10.47 25.10
C ARG A 169 8.38 10.16 24.31
N SER A 170 9.53 10.61 24.79
CA SER A 170 10.81 10.25 24.16
C SER A 170 11.13 8.78 24.39
N LEU A 171 11.41 8.03 23.30
CA LEU A 171 11.89 6.65 23.40
C LEU A 171 13.21 6.57 24.15
N LEU A 172 14.16 7.48 23.89
CA LEU A 172 15.44 7.50 24.58
C LEU A 172 15.30 7.71 26.08
N GLN A 173 14.39 8.59 26.51
CA GLN A 173 14.17 8.86 27.92
C GLN A 173 13.53 7.67 28.66
N CYS A 174 12.55 7.02 28.03
CA CYS A 174 11.77 5.97 28.69
C CYS A 174 12.32 4.56 28.48
N PHE A 175 12.99 4.31 27.35
CA PHE A 175 13.47 3.01 26.89
C PHE A 175 14.86 3.15 26.20
N PRO A 176 15.90 3.59 26.92
CA PRO A 176 17.19 3.95 26.33
C PRO A 176 17.88 2.79 25.60
N LYS A 177 17.71 1.55 26.08
CA LYS A 177 18.25 0.35 25.43
C LYS A 177 17.64 0.13 24.04
N VAL A 178 16.32 0.27 23.91
CA VAL A 178 15.61 0.13 22.63
C VAL A 178 15.97 1.28 21.70
N ALA A 179 15.97 2.51 22.21
CA ALA A 179 16.27 3.71 21.43
C ALA A 179 17.69 3.72 20.84
N SER A 180 18.64 3.01 21.48
CA SER A 180 20.03 2.94 21.05
C SER A 180 20.33 1.82 20.05
N GLN A 181 19.35 0.97 19.73
CA GLN A 181 19.52 -0.09 18.72
C GLN A 181 19.71 0.52 17.33
N THR A 182 20.59 -0.10 16.55
CA THR A 182 20.77 0.19 15.13
C THR A 182 19.86 -0.71 14.30
N ASN A 183 19.22 -0.16 13.27
CA ASN A 183 18.52 -0.99 12.28
C ASN A 183 19.54 -1.73 11.37
N GLY A 184 19.02 -2.53 10.42
CA GLY A 184 19.85 -3.28 9.46
C GLY A 184 20.77 -2.43 8.56
N ARG A 185 20.66 -1.09 8.58
CA ARG A 185 21.54 -0.15 7.86
C ARG A 185 22.48 0.62 8.80
N GLY A 186 22.60 0.19 10.07
CA GLY A 186 23.49 0.80 11.05
C GLY A 186 23.00 2.14 11.61
N VAL A 187 21.73 2.51 11.38
CA VAL A 187 21.17 3.80 11.81
C VAL A 187 20.39 3.63 13.12
N GLN A 188 20.66 4.50 14.10
CA GLN A 188 19.91 4.56 15.37
C GLN A 188 18.58 5.32 15.20
N SER A 189 17.70 4.81 14.33
CA SER A 189 16.47 5.50 13.91
C SER A 189 15.48 5.80 15.04
N LEU A 190 15.58 5.11 16.19
CA LEU A 190 14.71 5.34 17.35
C LEU A 190 15.27 6.33 18.38
N LYS A 191 16.55 6.71 18.28
CA LYS A 191 17.24 7.51 19.31
C LYS A 191 16.60 8.87 19.55
N THR A 192 16.05 9.47 18.51
CA THR A 192 15.41 10.79 18.57
C THR A 192 13.89 10.73 18.51
N ARG A 193 13.31 9.52 18.44
CA ARG A 193 11.88 9.33 18.22
C ARG A 193 11.06 9.45 19.49
N ASP A 194 9.83 9.89 19.31
CA ASP A 194 8.79 9.85 20.31
C ASP A 194 7.80 8.70 20.02
N PHE A 195 7.25 8.12 21.09
CA PHE A 195 6.19 7.13 21.04
C PHE A 195 4.96 7.59 21.82
N TRP A 196 3.80 7.02 21.47
CA TRP A 196 2.49 7.41 21.98
C TRP A 196 1.85 6.36 22.87
N PHE A 197 2.06 5.09 22.55
CA PHE A 197 1.69 3.95 23.37
C PHE A 197 2.52 2.73 22.97
N THR A 198 2.42 1.70 23.80
CA THR A 198 2.92 0.35 23.58
C THR A 198 1.73 -0.57 23.38
N THR A 199 1.91 -1.68 22.68
CA THR A 199 0.85 -2.71 22.58
C THR A 199 0.81 -3.55 23.85
N ASP A 200 -0.33 -4.17 24.13
CA ASP A 200 -0.65 -4.78 25.45
C ASP A 200 0.18 -6.06 25.79
N LYS A 201 1.15 -6.47 24.95
CA LYS A 201 1.92 -7.70 25.15
C LYS A 201 3.42 -7.67 24.86
N ASP A 202 4.00 -6.67 24.17
CA ASP A 202 5.44 -6.70 23.81
C ASP A 202 6.05 -5.33 23.48
N THR A 203 7.37 -5.36 23.25
CA THR A 203 8.38 -4.32 22.91
C THR A 203 8.06 -3.40 21.72
N GLU A 204 6.84 -3.40 21.20
CA GLU A 204 6.45 -2.59 20.05
C GLU A 204 5.92 -1.21 20.51
N PHE A 205 6.37 -0.16 19.83
CA PHE A 205 6.09 1.22 20.17
C PHE A 205 5.41 1.91 18.99
N HIS A 206 4.32 2.62 19.23
CA HIS A 206 3.65 3.35 18.15
C HIS A 206 4.13 4.80 18.08
N THR A 207 4.59 5.23 16.90
CA THR A 207 4.94 6.63 16.60
C THR A 207 3.97 7.22 15.57
N ILE A 208 3.90 8.56 15.49
CA ILE A 208 3.11 9.24 14.46
C ILE A 208 4.06 9.94 13.50
N VAL A 209 3.98 9.55 12.23
CA VAL A 209 4.88 10.03 11.18
C VAL A 209 4.14 10.87 10.16
N ASN A 210 4.87 11.84 9.60
CA ASN A 210 4.47 12.63 8.46
C ASN A 210 4.77 11.86 7.18
N VAL A 211 3.72 11.54 6.44
CA VAL A 211 3.80 10.71 5.24
C VAL A 211 3.44 11.52 4.01
N GLY A 212 2.29 12.21 4.08
CA GLY A 212 1.73 12.95 2.96
C GLY A 212 1.08 12.06 1.90
N SER A 213 0.29 12.70 1.04
CA SER A 213 -0.27 12.11 -0.17
C SER A 213 0.36 12.68 -1.43
N LYS A 214 1.65 13.06 -1.40
CA LYS A 214 2.28 13.90 -2.44
C LYS A 214 2.17 13.29 -3.85
N ASP A 215 2.31 11.97 -3.98
CA ASP A 215 2.29 11.30 -5.27
C ASP A 215 0.85 11.12 -5.76
N LEU A 216 -0.08 10.83 -4.84
CA LEU A 216 -1.50 10.80 -5.17
C LEU A 216 -2.07 12.19 -5.53
N ALA A 217 -1.55 13.26 -4.92
CA ALA A 217 -2.01 14.62 -5.15
C ALA A 217 -1.79 15.09 -6.60
N THR A 218 -0.81 14.52 -7.30
CA THR A 218 -0.54 14.82 -8.71
C THR A 218 -1.35 13.93 -9.66
N ALA A 219 -1.71 12.71 -9.25
CA ALA A 219 -2.43 11.75 -10.10
C ALA A 219 -3.84 12.22 -10.47
N THR A 220 -4.22 12.21 -11.73
CA THR A 220 -5.59 12.52 -12.19
C THR A 220 -6.57 11.36 -12.02
N LEU A 221 -6.10 10.14 -11.76
CA LEU A 221 -6.89 8.93 -11.59
C LEU A 221 -7.78 8.66 -12.81
N LYS A 222 -7.24 8.73 -14.03
CA LYS A 222 -7.98 8.44 -15.28
C LYS A 222 -8.28 6.96 -15.49
N CYS A 223 -7.66 6.08 -14.70
CA CYS A 223 -8.00 4.67 -14.69
C CYS A 223 -9.51 4.42 -14.63
N LYS A 224 -9.94 3.32 -15.23
CA LYS A 224 -11.31 2.82 -15.08
C LYS A 224 -11.50 2.20 -13.71
N LEU A 225 -10.48 1.49 -13.24
CA LEU A 225 -10.50 0.75 -11.99
C LEU A 225 -9.10 0.65 -11.40
N LEU A 226 -9.00 0.81 -10.08
CA LEU A 226 -7.82 0.47 -9.29
C LEU A 226 -8.18 -0.60 -8.26
N PHE A 227 -7.51 -1.75 -8.33
CA PHE A 227 -7.55 -2.78 -7.29
C PHE A 227 -6.28 -2.69 -6.44
N MET A 228 -6.42 -2.25 -5.19
CA MET A 228 -5.35 -2.26 -4.20
C MET A 228 -5.35 -3.59 -3.44
N ASN A 229 -4.62 -4.57 -3.97
CA ASN A 229 -4.38 -5.85 -3.31
C ASN A 229 -3.17 -5.77 -2.37
N SER A 230 -3.36 -5.15 -1.21
CA SER A 230 -2.32 -4.98 -0.21
C SER A 230 -2.92 -4.90 1.19
N CYS A 231 -2.28 -5.48 2.22
CA CYS A 231 -2.83 -5.52 3.58
C CYS A 231 -3.44 -4.18 4.05
N SER A 232 -4.69 -4.24 4.53
CA SER A 232 -5.40 -3.10 5.13
C SER A 232 -5.53 -1.85 4.25
N SER A 233 -5.43 -1.99 2.93
CA SER A 233 -5.42 -0.86 1.97
C SER A 233 -6.61 0.09 2.10
N LYS A 234 -7.80 -0.42 2.44
CA LYS A 234 -8.99 0.40 2.65
C LYS A 234 -8.80 1.39 3.79
N VAL A 235 -8.23 0.95 4.91
CA VAL A 235 -8.02 1.79 6.10
C VAL A 235 -7.03 2.91 5.77
N HIS A 236 -5.99 2.60 5.00
CA HIS A 236 -4.88 3.51 4.73
C HIS A 236 -5.15 4.50 3.59
N PHE A 237 -5.79 4.07 2.51
CA PHE A 237 -5.80 4.84 1.27
C PHE A 237 -7.19 5.26 0.80
N TYR A 238 -8.27 4.58 1.21
CA TYR A 238 -9.60 4.84 0.64
C TYR A 238 -10.04 6.30 0.79
N ARG A 239 -9.84 6.90 1.98
CA ARG A 239 -10.24 8.29 2.19
C ARG A 239 -9.41 9.26 1.34
N ALA A 240 -8.11 9.01 1.17
CA ALA A 240 -7.22 9.81 0.33
C ALA A 240 -7.63 9.69 -1.15
N LEU A 241 -7.83 8.46 -1.62
CA LEU A 241 -8.30 8.15 -2.98
C LEU A 241 -9.66 8.79 -3.26
N LYS A 242 -10.61 8.70 -2.32
CA LYS A 242 -11.94 9.32 -2.45
C LYS A 242 -11.86 10.84 -2.53
N ARG A 243 -11.00 11.46 -1.72
CA ARG A 243 -10.74 12.91 -1.79
C ARG A 243 -10.17 13.27 -3.16
N ARG A 244 -9.11 12.58 -3.58
CA ARG A 244 -8.46 12.85 -4.87
C ARG A 244 -9.40 12.64 -6.05
N LYS A 245 -10.19 11.56 -6.03
CA LYS A 245 -11.22 11.28 -7.03
C LYS A 245 -12.20 12.45 -7.20
N ARG A 246 -12.65 13.05 -6.09
CA ARG A 246 -13.54 14.22 -6.11
C ARG A 246 -12.85 15.45 -6.70
N GLU A 247 -11.63 15.72 -6.25
CA GLU A 247 -10.84 16.88 -6.72
C GLU A 247 -10.53 16.77 -8.23
N ALA A 248 -10.13 15.59 -8.71
CA ALA A 248 -9.82 15.33 -10.10
C ALA A 248 -11.05 15.07 -10.99
N LYS A 249 -12.26 15.04 -10.41
CA LYS A 249 -13.51 14.63 -11.09
C LYS A 249 -13.39 13.26 -11.78
N SER A 250 -12.61 12.37 -11.20
CA SER A 250 -12.32 11.04 -11.75
C SER A 250 -13.51 10.09 -11.60
N ARG A 251 -13.62 9.15 -12.55
CA ARG A 251 -14.57 8.04 -12.51
C ARG A 251 -13.95 6.73 -12.00
N CYS A 252 -12.63 6.68 -11.75
CA CYS A 252 -11.93 5.47 -11.35
C CYS A 252 -12.59 4.84 -10.12
N ALA A 253 -13.00 3.59 -10.24
CA ALA A 253 -13.58 2.82 -9.13
C ALA A 253 -12.49 2.05 -8.39
N PHE A 254 -12.79 1.59 -7.18
CA PHE A 254 -11.78 0.95 -6.33
C PHE A 254 -12.21 -0.44 -5.88
N TYR A 255 -11.28 -1.40 -5.92
CA TYR A 255 -11.32 -2.59 -5.08
C TYR A 255 -10.24 -2.46 -4.02
N MET A 256 -10.57 -2.73 -2.76
CA MET A 256 -9.62 -2.61 -1.65
C MET A 256 -9.87 -3.69 -0.61
N THR A 257 -8.80 -4.11 0.03
CA THR A 257 -8.77 -5.09 1.13
C THR A 257 -8.94 -4.38 2.48
N HIS A 258 -9.64 -5.02 3.42
CA HIS A 258 -9.83 -4.51 4.78
C HIS A 258 -8.71 -4.92 5.73
N GLU A 259 -8.16 -6.12 5.54
CA GLU A 259 -7.27 -6.79 6.50
C GLU A 259 -6.01 -7.32 5.79
N VAL A 260 -5.23 -8.15 6.51
CA VAL A 260 -4.06 -8.84 5.98
C VAL A 260 -4.47 -9.70 4.78
N CYS A 261 -3.75 -9.57 3.67
CA CYS A 261 -4.13 -10.19 2.41
C CYS A 261 -3.04 -11.11 1.82
N PRO A 262 -2.84 -12.33 2.38
CA PRO A 262 -2.03 -13.37 1.75
C PRO A 262 -2.81 -14.19 0.70
N GLY A 263 -3.95 -13.72 0.20
CA GLY A 263 -4.75 -14.44 -0.79
C GLY A 263 -4.25 -14.25 -2.22
N ASP A 264 -4.56 -15.21 -3.10
CA ASP A 264 -4.27 -15.18 -4.53
C ASP A 264 -5.33 -14.39 -5.33
N THR A 265 -5.82 -13.30 -4.74
CA THR A 265 -6.92 -12.49 -5.26
C THR A 265 -6.59 -11.83 -6.61
N THR A 266 -5.32 -11.52 -6.87
CA THR A 266 -4.87 -10.98 -8.17
C THR A 266 -5.05 -12.01 -9.29
N THR A 267 -4.65 -13.25 -9.08
CA THR A 267 -4.85 -14.33 -10.07
C THR A 267 -6.33 -14.62 -10.28
N ILE A 268 -7.13 -14.62 -9.20
CA ILE A 268 -8.59 -14.75 -9.28
C ILE A 268 -9.19 -13.61 -10.09
N PHE A 269 -8.76 -12.36 -9.84
CA PHE A 269 -9.24 -11.18 -10.56
C PHE A 269 -8.94 -11.29 -12.06
N LEU A 270 -7.69 -11.61 -12.42
CA LEU A 270 -7.28 -11.79 -13.82
C LEU A 270 -8.07 -12.91 -14.50
N ARG A 271 -8.23 -14.06 -13.84
CA ARG A 271 -9.04 -15.18 -14.36
C ARG A 271 -10.46 -14.73 -14.69
N LEU A 272 -11.12 -14.03 -13.77
CA LEU A 272 -12.50 -13.57 -13.97
C LEU A 272 -12.62 -12.56 -15.12
N LEU A 273 -11.64 -11.67 -15.30
CA LEU A 273 -11.57 -10.80 -16.48
C LEU A 273 -11.50 -11.63 -17.77
N MET A 274 -10.58 -12.59 -17.82
CA MET A 274 -10.37 -13.47 -18.99
C MET A 274 -11.56 -14.42 -19.24
N ASP A 275 -12.38 -14.68 -18.22
CA ASP A 275 -13.62 -15.43 -18.36
C ASP A 275 -14.78 -14.60 -18.93
N GLY A 276 -14.61 -13.27 -19.02
CA GLY A 276 -15.57 -12.32 -19.60
C GLY A 276 -16.44 -11.59 -18.57
N HIS A 277 -16.03 -11.56 -17.31
CA HIS A 277 -16.75 -10.81 -16.28
C HIS A 277 -16.28 -9.36 -16.22
N ASP A 278 -17.22 -8.41 -16.27
CA ASP A 278 -16.92 -6.97 -16.11
C ASP A 278 -16.97 -6.57 -14.63
N PRO A 279 -15.84 -6.15 -14.02
CA PRO A 279 -15.75 -5.82 -12.60
C PRO A 279 -16.53 -4.55 -12.20
N LEU A 280 -17.11 -3.81 -13.14
CA LEU A 280 -17.87 -2.58 -12.89
C LEU A 280 -19.39 -2.72 -13.07
N THR A 281 -19.87 -3.85 -13.56
CA THR A 281 -21.31 -4.16 -13.56
C THR A 281 -21.76 -4.64 -12.19
N ARG A 282 -23.06 -4.51 -11.87
CA ARG A 282 -23.61 -5.02 -10.58
C ARG A 282 -23.37 -6.53 -10.41
N LYS A 283 -23.56 -7.31 -11.48
CA LYS A 283 -23.35 -8.76 -11.48
C LYS A 283 -21.87 -9.10 -11.33
N GLY A 284 -21.01 -8.44 -12.09
CA GLY A 284 -19.57 -8.65 -12.01
C GLY A 284 -19.01 -8.28 -10.64
N LYS A 285 -19.32 -7.10 -10.09
CA LYS A 285 -18.89 -6.73 -8.72
C LYS A 285 -19.15 -7.81 -7.69
N ARG A 286 -20.38 -8.34 -7.66
CA ARG A 286 -20.76 -9.43 -6.75
C ARG A 286 -19.94 -10.69 -6.99
N LYS A 287 -19.70 -11.06 -8.24
CA LYS A 287 -18.89 -12.23 -8.61
C LYS A 287 -17.43 -12.03 -8.19
N PHE A 288 -16.81 -10.91 -8.55
CA PHE A 288 -15.43 -10.58 -8.18
C PHE A 288 -15.23 -10.59 -6.66
N VAL A 289 -16.06 -9.86 -5.91
CA VAL A 289 -16.00 -9.84 -4.44
C VAL A 289 -16.20 -11.24 -3.86
N LYS A 290 -17.21 -11.99 -4.32
CA LYS A 290 -17.49 -13.34 -3.82
C LYS A 290 -16.32 -14.30 -4.05
N GLU A 291 -15.76 -14.31 -5.24
CA GLU A 291 -14.69 -15.25 -5.60
C GLU A 291 -13.38 -14.89 -4.93
N MET A 292 -13.02 -13.60 -4.87
CA MET A 292 -11.83 -13.16 -4.14
C MET A 292 -11.98 -13.48 -2.65
N ASN A 293 -13.13 -13.17 -2.04
CA ASN A 293 -13.36 -13.46 -0.61
C ASN A 293 -13.60 -14.94 -0.30
N GLY A 294 -13.72 -15.78 -1.34
CA GLY A 294 -13.72 -17.24 -1.19
C GLY A 294 -12.32 -17.82 -1.01
N ASP A 295 -11.28 -17.05 -1.32
CA ASP A 295 -9.89 -17.45 -1.14
C ASP A 295 -9.45 -17.27 0.33
N PRO A 296 -8.89 -18.31 0.97
CA PRO A 296 -8.34 -18.19 2.31
C PRO A 296 -7.25 -17.12 2.35
N GLY A 297 -7.46 -16.07 3.15
CA GLY A 297 -6.49 -14.98 3.28
C GLY A 297 -6.70 -13.82 2.31
N ALA A 298 -7.85 -13.68 1.65
CA ALA A 298 -8.14 -12.52 0.79
C ALA A 298 -8.17 -11.15 1.50
N GLY A 299 -8.06 -11.10 2.83
CA GLY A 299 -8.10 -9.86 3.61
C GLY A 299 -9.41 -9.10 3.47
N ASN A 300 -10.50 -9.79 3.10
CA ASN A 300 -11.82 -9.24 2.79
C ASN A 300 -11.78 -8.07 1.79
N VAL A 301 -11.96 -8.37 0.50
CA VAL A 301 -12.02 -7.40 -0.59
C VAL A 301 -13.41 -6.77 -0.69
N GLU A 302 -13.44 -5.45 -0.86
CA GLU A 302 -14.66 -4.66 -1.09
C GLU A 302 -14.54 -3.80 -2.35
N PHE A 303 -15.66 -3.63 -3.05
CA PHE A 303 -15.81 -2.65 -4.12
C PHE A 303 -16.31 -1.30 -3.59
N LEU A 304 -15.63 -0.21 -3.94
CA LEU A 304 -15.86 1.14 -3.45
C LEU A 304 -15.98 2.14 -4.61
N VAL A 305 -16.79 3.18 -4.44
CA VAL A 305 -17.07 4.24 -5.43
C VAL A 305 -16.70 5.62 -4.89
#